data_AF-A0A7Y8HD65-F1
#
_entry.id   AF-A0A7Y8HD65-F1
#
_cell.length_a   1.000
_cell.length_b   1.000
_cell.length_c   1.000
_cell.angle_alpha   90.00
_cell.angle_beta   90.00
_cell.angle_gamma   90.00
#
_symmetry.space_group_name_H-M   'P 1'
#
loop_
_entity.id
_entity.type
_entity.pdbx_description
1 polymer ?
#
loop_
_entity_poly.entity_id
_entity_poly.type
_entity_poly.pdbx_seq_one_letter_code
_entity_poly.pdbx_strand_id
1 'polypeptide(L)'
;MDDLRIGGISPVPWKRPGAERSEAHDPLSDFKKILGRSIGEVNGLLQEANQSVQEMAAGKIDIHQAMTALEQANLSFRLMVQVRNKMIGAYEEIMRMQF
;
A
#
# COMPACT_ATOMS: atom_id res chain seq x y z
N MET A 1 29.64 59.85 -35.13
CA MET A 1 28.37 59.16 -34.88
C MET A 1 28.63 58.14 -33.79
N ASP A 2 28.58 58.59 -32.54
CA ASP A 2 28.76 57.77 -31.35
C ASP A 2 27.38 57.29 -30.91
N ASP A 3 26.87 56.25 -31.58
CA ASP A 3 25.54 55.72 -31.32
C ASP A 3 25.63 54.50 -30.39
N LEU A 4 25.30 54.76 -29.13
CA LEU A 4 24.48 53.91 -28.26
C LEU A 4 24.85 52.41 -28.20
N ARG A 5 25.90 52.11 -27.44
CA ARG A 5 26.08 50.76 -26.87
C ARG A 5 25.11 50.59 -25.70
N ILE A 6 23.92 50.08 -25.99
CA ILE A 6 22.90 49.72 -24.99
C ILE A 6 23.51 48.77 -23.95
N GLY A 7 23.28 49.14 -22.69
CA GLY A 7 23.81 48.52 -21.49
C GLY A 7 23.45 47.05 -21.31
N GLY A 8 24.21 46.43 -20.40
CA GLY A 8 24.18 45.02 -20.08
C GLY A 8 22.78 44.46 -19.84
N ILE A 9 22.39 43.56 -20.72
CA ILE A 9 21.33 42.58 -20.48
C ILE A 9 22.03 41.30 -20.02
N SER A 10 22.13 41.11 -18.71
CA SER A 10 22.39 39.80 -18.13
C SER A 10 21.13 38.93 -18.35
N PRO A 11 21.27 37.70 -18.88
CA PRO A 11 20.11 36.84 -19.10
C PRO A 11 19.48 36.49 -17.76
N VAL A 12 18.21 36.86 -17.58
CA VAL A 12 17.39 36.43 -16.45
C VAL A 12 17.29 34.90 -16.50
N PRO A 13 17.61 34.18 -15.40
CA PRO A 13 17.46 32.74 -15.38
C PRO A 13 15.97 32.40 -15.44
N TRP A 14 15.52 31.84 -16.56
CA TRP A 14 14.16 31.36 -16.71
C TRP A 14 13.96 30.15 -15.81
N LYS A 15 13.39 30.37 -14.62
CA LYS A 15 12.94 29.29 -13.74
C LYS A 15 11.70 28.67 -14.38
N ARG A 16 11.87 27.54 -15.08
CA ARG A 16 10.77 26.76 -15.64
C ARG A 16 9.77 26.46 -14.50
N PRO A 17 8.51 26.95 -14.56
CA PRO A 17 7.48 26.45 -13.66
C PRO A 17 7.25 24.99 -14.03
N GLY A 18 7.52 24.07 -13.09
CA GLY A 18 7.35 22.63 -13.32
C GLY A 18 8.62 21.79 -13.18
N ALA A 19 9.74 22.34 -12.73
CA ALA A 19 10.85 21.53 -12.20
C ALA A 19 10.70 21.29 -10.68
N GLU A 20 9.47 21.09 -10.21
CA GLU A 20 9.29 20.24 -9.04
C GLU A 20 9.57 18.84 -9.54
N ARG A 21 10.66 18.23 -9.06
CA ARG A 21 10.82 16.79 -9.15
C ARG A 21 9.56 16.20 -8.52
N SER A 22 8.57 15.84 -9.34
CA SER A 22 7.58 14.86 -8.94
C SER A 22 8.43 13.68 -8.50
N GLU A 23 8.41 13.38 -7.20
CA GLU A 23 9.00 12.13 -6.71
C GLU A 23 8.48 11.04 -7.64
N ALA A 24 9.39 10.30 -8.27
CA ALA A 24 9.01 9.21 -9.14
C ALA A 24 8.24 8.23 -8.26
N HIS A 25 6.91 8.28 -8.37
CA HIS A 25 6.00 7.49 -7.57
C HIS A 25 6.15 6.05 -8.06
N ASP A 26 6.91 5.23 -7.33
CA ASP A 26 7.11 3.82 -7.67
C ASP A 26 5.85 3.02 -7.29
N PRO A 27 4.99 2.65 -8.26
CA PRO A 27 3.74 1.97 -7.97
C PRO A 27 3.97 0.60 -7.31
N LEU A 28 5.12 -0.03 -7.56
CA LEU A 28 5.51 -1.29 -6.94
C LEU A 28 5.79 -1.10 -5.44
N SER A 29 6.49 -0.01 -5.09
CA SER A 29 6.76 0.32 -3.69
C SER A 29 5.48 0.54 -2.91
N ASP A 30 4.46 1.18 -3.48
CA ASP A 30 3.22 1.43 -2.74
C ASP A 30 2.31 0.24 -2.68
N PHE A 31 2.26 -0.56 -3.74
CA PHE A 31 1.61 -1.86 -3.66
C PHE A 31 2.24 -2.73 -2.57
N LYS A 32 3.57 -2.77 -2.46
CA LYS A 32 4.28 -3.49 -1.38
C LYS A 32 3.91 -2.94 0.00
N LYS A 33 3.83 -1.62 0.18
CA LYS A 33 3.41 -1.00 1.45
C LYS A 33 1.97 -1.36 1.81
N ILE A 34 1.05 -1.27 0.85
CA ILE A 34 -0.37 -1.62 1.05
C ILE A 34 -0.49 -3.09 1.41
N LEU A 35 0.13 -3.98 0.64
CA LEU A 35 0.13 -5.41 0.90
C LEU A 35 0.70 -5.74 2.28
N GLY A 36 1.84 -5.15 2.65
CA GLY A 36 2.45 -5.34 3.96
C GLY A 36 1.52 -4.88 5.10
N ARG A 37 0.84 -3.75 4.92
CA ARG A 37 -0.16 -3.25 5.87
C ARG A 37 -1.34 -4.22 5.98
N SER A 38 -1.92 -4.64 4.86
CA SER A 38 -3.06 -5.56 4.84
C SER A 38 -2.75 -6.92 5.49
N ILE A 39 -1.52 -7.43 5.33
CA ILE A 39 -1.08 -8.64 6.06
C ILE A 39 -1.08 -8.37 7.57
N GLY A 40 -0.57 -7.22 8.01
CA GLY A 40 -0.61 -6.80 9.41
C GLY A 40 -2.03 -6.66 9.94
N GLU A 41 -2.94 -6.08 9.16
CA GLU A 41 -4.36 -5.95 9.51
C GLU A 41 -5.03 -7.32 9.67
N VAL A 42 -4.80 -8.26 8.75
CA VAL A 42 -5.33 -9.63 8.86
C VAL A 42 -4.80 -10.33 10.12
N ASN A 43 -3.52 -10.15 10.45
CA ASN A 43 -2.97 -10.68 11.69
C ASN A 43 -3.62 -10.06 12.93
N GLY A 44 -3.87 -8.74 12.91
CA GLY A 44 -4.60 -8.04 13.96
C GLY A 44 -6.01 -8.63 14.17
N LEU A 45 -6.75 -8.85 13.08
CA LEU A 45 -8.09 -9.45 13.12
C LEU A 45 -8.07 -10.88 13.69
N LEU A 46 -7.06 -11.68 13.33
CA LEU A 46 -6.90 -13.03 13.90
C LEU A 46 -6.63 -12.98 15.41
N GLN A 47 -5.81 -12.04 15.87
CA GLN A 47 -5.53 -11.86 17.29
C GLN A 47 -6.76 -11.37 18.05
N GLU A 48 -7.49 -10.40 17.49
CA GLU A 48 -8.74 -9.90 18.04
C GLU A 48 -9.79 -11.02 18.15
N ALA A 49 -9.98 -11.81 17.09
CA ALA A 49 -10.89 -12.94 17.12
C ALA A 49 -10.52 -13.97 18.20
N ASN A 50 -9.24 -14.29 18.36
CA ASN A 50 -8.76 -15.18 19.43
C ASN A 50 -9.06 -14.60 20.82
N GLN A 51 -8.86 -13.29 21.00
CA GLN A 51 -9.18 -12.62 22.26
C GLN A 51 -10.69 -12.62 22.53
N SER A 52 -11.53 -12.33 21.52
CA SER A 52 -12.99 -12.38 21.66
C SER A 52 -13.47 -13.77 22.06
N VAL A 53 -12.88 -14.84 21.51
CA VAL A 53 -13.21 -16.22 21.92
C VAL A 53 -12.89 -16.44 23.41
N GLN A 54 -11.75 -15.95 23.90
CA GLN A 54 -11.39 -16.05 25.30
C GLN A 54 -12.32 -15.24 26.21
N GLU A 55 -12.68 -14.03 25.79
CA GLU A 55 -13.60 -13.16 26.53
C GLU A 55 -15.01 -13.75 26.59
N MET A 56 -15.46 -14.39 25.50
CA MET A 56 -16.73 -15.10 25.45
C MET A 56 -16.73 -16.32 26.37
N ALA A 57 -15.67 -17.13 26.34
CA ALA A 57 -15.53 -18.27 27.25
C ALA A 57 -15.47 -17.85 28.73
N ALA A 58 -14.97 -16.64 29.01
CA ALA A 58 -14.97 -16.02 30.33
C ALA A 58 -16.31 -15.34 30.70
N GLY A 59 -17.32 -15.37 29.82
CA GLY A 59 -18.63 -14.74 30.02
C GLY A 59 -18.62 -13.21 29.96
N LYS A 60 -17.57 -12.59 29.41
CA LYS A 60 -17.42 -11.13 29.32
C LYS A 60 -18.13 -10.53 28.11
N ILE A 61 -18.26 -11.30 27.03
CA ILE A 61 -18.96 -10.90 25.81
C ILE A 61 -19.91 -12.00 25.34
N ASP A 62 -20.87 -11.63 24.50
CA ASP A 62 -21.83 -12.56 23.89
C ASP A 62 -21.15 -13.40 22.79
N ILE A 63 -21.66 -14.62 22.58
CA ILE A 63 -21.26 -15.49 21.46
C ILE A 63 -21.40 -14.82 20.10
N HIS A 64 -22.42 -13.98 19.89
CA HIS A 64 -22.61 -13.25 18.64
C HIS A 64 -21.43 -12.31 18.33
N GLN A 65 -20.89 -11.63 19.35
CA GLN A 65 -19.74 -10.74 19.19
C GLN A 65 -18.47 -11.53 18.85
N ALA A 66 -18.23 -12.65 19.54
CA ALA A 66 -17.11 -13.53 19.22
C ALA A 66 -17.22 -14.13 17.81
N MET A 67 -18.43 -14.51 17.39
CA MET A 67 -18.67 -15.03 16.04
C MET A 67 -18.44 -13.96 14.96
N THR A 68 -18.86 -12.71 15.19
CA THR A 68 -18.57 -11.61 14.26
C THR A 68 -17.06 -11.40 14.09
N ALA A 69 -16.30 -11.38 15.18
CA ALA A 69 -14.85 -11.23 15.12
C ALA A 69 -14.18 -12.39 14.35
N LEU A 70 -14.61 -13.62 14.62
CA LEU A 70 -14.15 -14.82 13.90
C LEU A 70 -14.48 -14.78 12.41
N GLU A 71 -15.69 -14.37 12.03
CA GLU A 71 -16.12 -14.26 10.64
C GLU A 71 -15.30 -13.22 9.89
N GLN A 72 -15.08 -12.05 10.50
CA GLN A 72 -14.27 -10.98 9.91
C GLN A 72 -12.82 -11.43 9.70
N ALA A 73 -12.22 -12.08 10.70
CA ALA A 73 -10.87 -12.62 10.59
C ALA A 73 -10.77 -13.68 9.49
N ASN A 74 -11.73 -14.61 9.43
CA ASN A 74 -11.75 -15.68 8.44
C ASN A 74 -11.97 -15.15 7.02
N LEU A 75 -12.90 -14.22 6.82
CA LEU A 75 -13.13 -13.57 5.52
C LEU A 75 -11.87 -12.86 5.03
N SER A 76 -11.24 -12.06 5.90
CA SER A 76 -10.03 -11.31 5.57
C SER A 76 -8.85 -12.23 5.27
N PHE A 77 -8.71 -13.32 6.02
CA PHE A 77 -7.70 -14.34 5.75
C PHE A 77 -7.92 -15.04 4.39
N ARG A 78 -9.15 -15.44 4.07
CA ARG A 78 -9.47 -16.04 2.76
C ARG A 78 -9.11 -15.10 1.61
N LEU A 79 -9.42 -13.81 1.76
CA LEU A 79 -9.02 -12.79 0.78
C LEU A 79 -7.49 -12.72 0.65
N MET A 80 -6.75 -12.68 1.76
CA MET A 80 -5.29 -12.66 1.74
C MET A 80 -4.68 -13.87 1.02
N VAL A 81 -5.24 -15.06 1.24
CA VAL A 81 -4.80 -16.28 0.54
C VAL A 81 -5.03 -16.15 -0.97
N GLN A 82 -6.16 -15.60 -1.40
CA GLN A 82 -6.43 -15.35 -2.82
C GLN A 82 -5.41 -14.38 -3.42
N VAL A 83 -5.10 -13.29 -2.72
CA VAL A 83 -4.08 -12.32 -3.14
C VAL A 83 -2.72 -12.99 -3.24
N ARG A 84 -2.30 -13.75 -2.22
CA ARG A 84 -1.06 -14.54 -2.23
C ARG A 84 -0.98 -15.44 -3.46
N ASN A 85 -2.04 -16.18 -3.75
CA ASN A 85 -2.08 -17.09 -4.90
C ASN A 85 -1.95 -16.34 -6.23
N LYS A 86 -2.60 -15.18 -6.36
CA LYS A 86 -2.48 -14.33 -7.55
C LYS A 86 -1.07 -13.78 -7.72
N MET A 87 -0.40 -13.39 -6.64
CA MET A 87 0.98 -12.92 -6.69
C MET A 87 1.96 -14.02 -7.10
N ILE A 88 1.81 -15.23 -6.53
CA ILE A 88 2.61 -16.39 -6.93
C ILE A 88 2.39 -16.68 -8.43
N GLY A 89 1.14 -16.72 -8.88
CA GLY A 89 0.82 -16.97 -10.29
C GLY A 89 1.36 -15.88 -11.23
N ALA A 90 1.34 -14.62 -10.83
CA ALA A 90 1.93 -13.52 -11.61
C ALA A 90 3.46 -13.64 -11.70
N TYR A 91 4.11 -14.03 -10.61
CA TYR A 91 5.54 -14.32 -10.62
C TYR A 91 5.89 -15.49 -11.55
N GLU A 92 5.13 -16.59 -11.47
CA GLU A 92 5.27 -17.74 -12.37
C GLU A 92 5.07 -17.37 -13.84
N GLU A 93 4.10 -16.50 -14.16
CA GLU A 93 3.85 -16.03 -15.53
C GLU A 93 5.03 -15.21 -16.08
N ILE A 94 5.59 -14.30 -15.28
CA ILE A 94 6.79 -13.54 -15.66
C ILE A 94 7.95 -14.49 -15.97
N MET A 95 8.14 -15.53 -15.16
CA MET A 95 9.15 -16.56 -15.40
C MET A 95 8.88 -17.30 -16.71
N ARG A 96 7.63 -17.66 -17.02
CA ARG A 96 7.27 -18.37 -18.26
C ARG A 96 7.49 -17.55 -19.53
N MET A 97 7.34 -16.22 -19.47
CA MET A 97 7.52 -15.35 -20.64
C MET A 97 8.99 -15.13 -21.04
N GLN A 98 9.96 -15.46 -20.19
CA GLN A 98 11.38 -15.20 -20.44
C GLN A 98 12.14 -16.35 -21.12
N PHE A 99 11.42 -17.26 -21.81
CA PHE A 99 12.02 -18.38 -22.56
C PHE A 99 11.51 -18.44 -23.98
#